data_AF-A0A2V5RJD5-F1
#
_entry.id   AF-A0A2V5RJD5-F1
#
_cell.length_a   1.000
_cell.length_b   1.000
_cell.length_c   1.000
_cell.angle_alpha   90.00
_cell.angle_beta   90.00
_cell.angle_gamma   90.00
#
_symmetry.space_group_name_H-M   'P 1'
#
loop_
_entity.id
_entity.type
_entity.pdbx_description
1 polymer ?
#
loop_
_entity_poly.entity_id
_entity_poly.type
_entity_poly.pdbx_seq_one_letter_code
_entity_poly.pdbx_strand_id
1 'polypeptide(L)'
;MTRTAIVLLAVVLALVCVTYLYAHHVWDPLPTGTKIDRIVIEKSARKLSLFVNGKSLKSYRVALGRNPIGAKQEEGDNKTPEGVYRIDGRNQQSNFHLALHVSYPSDEDKVHAAERGVSAGFD
;
A
#
# COMPACT_ATOMS: atom_id res chain seq x y z
N MET A 1 34.85 -19.83 -26.45
CA MET A 1 34.88 -19.44 -25.02
C MET A 1 35.61 -20.54 -24.24
N THR A 2 36.60 -20.21 -23.41
CA THR A 2 37.33 -21.24 -22.65
C THR A 2 36.47 -21.85 -21.56
N ARG A 3 36.72 -23.10 -21.16
CA ARG A 3 36.01 -23.78 -20.06
C ARG A 3 36.04 -22.95 -18.77
N THR A 4 37.15 -22.27 -18.51
CA THR A 4 37.30 -21.32 -17.39
C THR A 4 36.37 -20.11 -17.50
N ALA A 5 36.22 -19.51 -18.69
CA ALA A 5 35.31 -18.39 -18.90
C ALA A 5 33.83 -18.78 -18.70
N ILE A 6 33.44 -19.99 -19.12
CA ILE A 6 32.08 -20.52 -18.90
C ILE A 6 31.81 -20.73 -17.40
N VAL A 7 32.78 -21.28 -16.67
CA VAL A 7 32.67 -21.47 -15.21
C VAL A 7 32.56 -20.14 -14.47
N LEU A 8 33.39 -19.15 -14.82
CA LEU A 8 33.33 -17.82 -14.20
C LEU A 8 31.98 -17.14 -14.44
N LEU A 9 31.45 -17.19 -15.67
CA LEU A 9 30.14 -16.64 -16.00
C LEU A 9 29.02 -17.32 -15.20
N ALA A 10 29.04 -18.66 -15.09
CA ALA A 10 28.05 -19.39 -14.32
C ALA A 10 28.07 -19.02 -12.82
N VAL A 11 29.26 -18.84 -12.24
CA VAL A 11 29.41 -18.38 -10.84
C VAL A 11 28.84 -16.99 -10.65
N VAL A 12 29.13 -16.05 -11.57
CA VAL A 12 28.57 -14.70 -11.51
C VAL A 12 27.04 -14.72 -11.58
N LEU A 13 26.46 -15.50 -12.51
CA LEU A 13 25.01 -15.63 -12.62
C LEU A 13 24.38 -16.26 -11.38
N ALA A 14 25.02 -17.26 -10.78
CA ALA A 14 24.56 -17.86 -9.53
C ALA A 14 24.58 -16.86 -8.37
N LEU A 15 25.65 -16.08 -8.24
CA LEU A 15 25.74 -15.03 -7.22
C LEU A 15 24.67 -13.95 -7.40
N VAL A 16 24.42 -13.50 -8.64
CA VAL A 16 23.35 -12.54 -8.95
C VAL A 16 21.97 -13.12 -8.61
N CYS A 17 21.72 -14.39 -8.93
CA CYS A 17 20.47 -15.05 -8.60
C CYS A 17 20.28 -15.14 -7.07
N VAL A 18 21.32 -15.55 -6.34
CA VAL A 18 21.28 -15.64 -4.88
C VAL A 18 21.04 -14.27 -4.24
N THR A 19 21.71 -13.21 -4.68
CA THR A 19 21.49 -11.86 -4.15
C THR A 19 20.10 -11.35 -4.47
N TYR A 20 19.59 -11.61 -5.68
CA TYR A 20 18.22 -11.27 -6.06
C TYR A 20 17.19 -11.98 -5.17
N LEU A 21 17.33 -13.30 -5.00
CA LEU A 21 16.43 -14.10 -4.15
C LEU A 21 16.51 -13.66 -2.68
N TYR A 22 17.71 -13.37 -2.17
CA TYR A 22 17.91 -12.86 -0.82
C TYR A 22 17.25 -11.48 -0.62
N ALA A 23 17.41 -10.58 -1.59
CA ALA A 23 16.83 -9.23 -1.54
C ALA A 23 15.30 -9.24 -1.65
N HIS A 24 14.73 -10.20 -2.37
CA HIS A 24 13.27 -10.34 -2.53
C HIS A 24 12.62 -11.30 -1.54
N HIS A 25 13.39 -11.96 -0.67
CA HIS A 25 12.83 -12.80 0.38
C HIS A 25 12.12 -11.95 1.44
N VAL A 26 10.92 -12.37 1.85
CA VAL A 26 10.20 -11.71 2.93
C VAL A 26 10.73 -12.25 4.25
N TRP A 27 11.71 -11.57 4.83
CA TRP A 27 12.40 -12.01 6.05
C TRP A 27 11.48 -12.12 7.28
N ASP A 28 10.49 -11.23 7.36
CA ASP A 28 9.56 -11.18 8.50
C ASP A 28 8.09 -11.33 8.02
N PRO A 29 7.65 -12.52 7.58
CA PRO A 29 6.27 -12.74 7.21
C PRO A 29 5.39 -12.65 8.47
N LEU A 30 4.18 -12.11 8.31
CA LEU A 30 3.19 -12.21 9.38
C LEU A 30 2.80 -13.68 9.56
N PRO A 31 2.56 -14.16 10.80
CA PRO A 31 2.08 -15.51 11.03
C PRO A 31 0.82 -15.81 10.21
N THR A 32 0.72 -17.01 9.66
CA THR A 32 -0.46 -17.43 8.89
C THR A 32 -1.73 -17.31 9.74
N GLY A 33 -2.79 -16.74 9.16
CA GLY A 33 -4.06 -16.53 9.87
C GLY A 33 -4.09 -15.30 10.78
N THR A 34 -3.03 -14.48 10.80
CA THR A 34 -3.07 -13.18 11.49
C THR A 34 -4.23 -12.33 10.97
N LYS A 35 -5.16 -11.98 11.86
CA LYS A 35 -6.24 -11.03 11.57
C LYS A 35 -5.81 -9.64 12.00
N ILE A 36 -5.82 -8.69 11.07
CA ILE A 36 -5.52 -7.29 11.33
C ILE A 36 -6.81 -6.56 11.69
N ASP A 37 -6.80 -5.82 12.80
CA ASP A 37 -7.97 -5.10 13.30
C ASP A 37 -8.00 -3.66 12.78
N ARG A 38 -6.82 -3.06 12.57
CA ARG A 38 -6.70 -1.67 12.14
C ARG A 38 -5.47 -1.43 11.27
N ILE A 39 -5.66 -0.63 10.23
CA ILE A 39 -4.59 -0.07 9.40
C ILE A 39 -4.51 1.42 9.70
N VAL A 40 -3.32 1.92 10.04
CA VAL A 40 -3.10 3.34 10.28
C VAL A 40 -2.15 3.88 9.22
N ILE A 41 -2.55 4.93 8.51
CA ILE A 41 -1.74 5.61 7.52
C ILE A 41 -1.36 6.99 8.07
N GLU A 42 -0.07 7.18 8.34
CA GLU A 42 0.51 8.46 8.70
C GLU A 42 1.04 9.11 7.42
N LYS A 43 0.24 9.97 6.79
CA LYS A 43 0.55 10.55 5.47
C LYS A 43 1.86 11.35 5.45
N SER A 44 2.08 12.19 6.46
CA SER A 44 3.31 12.98 6.60
C SER A 44 4.56 12.10 6.69
N ALA A 45 4.46 10.97 7.38
CA ALA A 45 5.54 9.98 7.50
C ALA A 45 5.60 8.99 6.32
N ARG A 46 4.64 9.02 5.38
CA ARG A 46 4.45 8.04 4.30
C ARG A 46 4.54 6.60 4.79
N LYS A 47 3.89 6.33 5.92
CA LYS A 47 3.98 5.06 6.64
C LYS A 47 2.59 4.48 6.88
N LEU A 48 2.42 3.21 6.54
CA LEU A 48 1.28 2.38 6.89
C LEU A 48 1.70 1.42 7.99
N SER A 49 0.89 1.31 9.04
CA SER A 49 1.13 0.40 10.16
C SER A 49 -0.07 -0.51 10.37
N LEU A 50 0.18 -1.81 10.51
CA LEU A 50 -0.83 -2.83 10.80
C LEU A 50 -0.90 -3.08 12.30
N PHE A 51 -2.11 -3.06 12.85
CA PHE A 51 -2.34 -3.25 14.28
C PHE A 51 -3.22 -4.46 14.58
N VAL A 52 -2.91 -5.13 15.69
CA VAL A 52 -3.73 -6.18 16.32
C VAL A 52 -3.82 -5.90 17.81
N ASN A 53 -5.03 -5.83 18.36
CA ASN A 53 -5.27 -5.52 19.78
C ASN A 53 -4.48 -4.29 20.28
N GLY A 54 -4.40 -3.24 19.46
CA GLY A 54 -3.67 -2.00 19.78
C GLY A 54 -2.15 -2.06 19.63
N LYS A 55 -1.55 -3.22 19.31
CA LYS A 55 -0.10 -3.36 19.07
C LYS A 55 0.23 -3.32 17.58
N SER A 56 1.24 -2.54 17.22
CA SER A 56 1.75 -2.52 15.83
C SER A 56 2.53 -3.80 15.55
N LEU A 57 2.17 -4.50 14.48
CA LEU A 57 2.84 -5.74 14.06
C LEU A 57 3.84 -5.52 12.93
N LYS A 58 3.50 -4.67 11.98
CA LYS A 58 4.31 -4.44 10.78
C LYS A 58 4.03 -3.09 10.18
N SER A 59 5.05 -2.49 9.58
CA SER A 59 4.94 -1.22 8.87
C SER A 59 5.47 -1.30 7.46
N TYR A 60 4.91 -0.48 6.58
CA TYR A 60 5.25 -0.36 5.19
C TYR A 60 5.38 1.10 4.80
N ARG A 61 6.26 1.40 3.85
CA ARG A 61 6.25 2.70 3.17
C ARG A 61 5.08 2.72 2.18
N VAL A 62 4.39 3.85 2.07
CA VAL A 62 3.27 4.01 1.14
C VAL A 62 3.45 5.15 0.16
N ALA A 63 2.90 4.94 -1.03
CA ALA A 63 2.59 6.03 -1.94
C ALA A 63 1.26 6.69 -1.54
N LEU A 64 1.11 7.95 -1.89
CA LEU A 64 -0.10 8.74 -1.67
C LEU A 64 -0.51 9.35 -3.01
N GLY A 65 -1.69 9.97 -3.05
CA GLY A 65 -2.10 10.80 -4.17
C GLY A 65 -1.05 11.87 -4.52
N ARG A 66 -1.06 12.30 -5.80
CA ARG A 66 -0.07 13.25 -6.34
C ARG A 66 -0.05 14.59 -5.60
N ASN A 67 -1.15 14.96 -4.96
CA ASN A 67 -1.24 16.10 -4.06
C ASN A 67 -1.45 15.57 -2.62
N PRO A 68 -0.40 15.23 -1.86
CA PRO A 68 -0.55 14.46 -0.63
C PRO A 68 -0.96 15.29 0.60
N ILE A 69 -1.05 16.63 0.47
CA ILE A 69 -1.26 17.54 1.61
C ILE A 69 -2.75 17.76 1.85
N GLY A 70 -3.18 17.49 3.08
CA GLY A 70 -4.56 17.61 3.54
C GLY A 70 -5.48 16.50 3.02
N ALA A 71 -6.68 16.43 3.59
CA ALA A 71 -7.72 15.49 3.22
C ALA A 71 -8.20 15.71 1.76
N LYS A 72 -8.62 14.63 1.11
CA LYS A 72 -9.40 14.70 -0.13
C LYS A 72 -10.66 15.52 0.08
N GLN A 73 -10.99 16.37 -0.88
CA GLN A 73 -12.11 17.31 -0.82
C GLN A 73 -13.03 17.21 -2.04
N GLU A 74 -12.50 16.79 -3.19
CA GLU A 74 -13.25 16.66 -4.43
C GLU A 74 -12.65 15.63 -5.38
N GLU A 75 -13.44 15.13 -6.31
CA GLU A 75 -12.97 14.28 -7.39
C GLU A 75 -11.90 15.00 -8.23
N GLY A 76 -10.80 14.31 -8.55
CA GLY A 76 -9.70 14.88 -9.34
C GLY A 76 -8.68 15.73 -8.57
N ASP A 77 -8.87 16.05 -7.29
CA ASP A 77 -7.90 16.82 -6.48
C ASP A 77 -6.55 16.10 -6.21
N ASN A 78 -6.46 14.82 -6.60
CA ASN A 78 -5.32 13.92 -6.40
C ASN A 78 -4.86 13.79 -4.93
N LYS A 79 -5.75 14.00 -3.95
CA LYS A 79 -5.47 13.80 -2.53
C LYS A 79 -5.91 12.41 -2.08
N THR A 80 -5.18 11.82 -1.14
CA THR A 80 -5.63 10.64 -0.39
C THR A 80 -6.53 11.11 0.76
N PRO A 81 -7.70 10.48 0.99
CA PRO A 81 -8.58 10.82 2.11
C PRO A 81 -7.87 10.80 3.47
N GLU A 82 -8.39 11.60 4.41
CA GLU A 82 -8.02 11.56 5.83
C GLU A 82 -9.30 11.36 6.63
N GLY A 83 -9.27 10.51 7.64
CA GLY A 83 -10.47 10.11 8.39
C GLY A 83 -10.45 8.63 8.77
N VAL A 84 -11.57 8.14 9.29
CA VAL A 84 -11.75 6.74 9.67
C VAL A 84 -12.65 6.07 8.64
N TYR A 85 -12.08 5.13 7.89
CA TYR A 85 -12.78 4.39 6.84
C TYR A 85 -12.73 2.89 7.11
N ARG A 86 -13.70 2.16 6.56
CA ARG A 86 -13.77 0.70 6.62
C ARG A 86 -13.22 0.13 5.33
N ILE A 87 -12.55 -1.01 5.42
CA ILE A 87 -12.31 -1.86 4.25
C ILE A 87 -13.59 -2.66 4.01
N ASP A 88 -14.31 -2.34 2.95
CA ASP A 88 -15.61 -2.93 2.59
C ASP A 88 -15.58 -3.69 1.26
N GLY A 89 -14.48 -3.60 0.50
CA GLY A 89 -14.26 -4.39 -0.71
C GLY A 89 -12.85 -4.94 -0.83
N ARG A 90 -12.73 -6.06 -1.55
CA ARG A 90 -11.45 -6.67 -1.94
C ARG A 90 -11.52 -7.11 -3.39
N ASN A 91 -10.58 -6.67 -4.21
CA ASN A 91 -10.48 -7.07 -5.60
C ASN A 91 -9.18 -7.85 -5.85
N GLN A 92 -9.30 -9.17 -5.99
CA GLN A 92 -8.18 -10.04 -6.34
C GLN A 92 -7.85 -10.03 -7.83
N GLN A 93 -8.77 -9.56 -8.67
CA GLN A 93 -8.67 -9.49 -10.13
C GLN A 93 -8.38 -8.05 -10.62
N SER A 94 -7.74 -7.24 -9.77
CA SER A 94 -7.31 -5.90 -10.14
C SER A 94 -6.41 -5.95 -11.37
N ASN A 95 -6.49 -4.93 -12.23
CA ASN A 95 -5.50 -4.73 -13.32
C ASN A 95 -4.08 -4.44 -12.77
N PHE A 96 -3.97 -4.23 -11.45
CA PHE A 96 -2.72 -4.08 -10.70
C PHE A 96 -2.54 -5.25 -9.71
N HIS A 97 -1.70 -5.08 -8.69
CA HIS A 97 -1.50 -6.11 -7.65
C HIS A 97 -2.47 -5.95 -6.48
N LEU A 98 -3.61 -6.64 -6.55
CA LEU A 98 -4.68 -6.63 -5.54
C LEU A 98 -5.24 -5.22 -5.26
N ALA A 99 -6.47 -5.13 -4.75
CA ALA A 99 -6.98 -3.86 -4.27
C ALA A 99 -7.90 -4.06 -3.07
N LEU A 100 -7.86 -3.10 -2.15
CA LEU A 100 -8.80 -2.98 -1.05
C LEU A 100 -9.57 -1.69 -1.30
N HIS A 101 -10.89 -1.78 -1.33
CA HIS A 101 -11.75 -0.60 -1.37
C HIS A 101 -11.94 -0.09 0.06
N VAL A 102 -11.88 1.23 0.25
CA VAL A 102 -12.28 1.86 1.50
C VAL A 102 -13.62 2.56 1.33
N SER A 103 -14.36 2.68 2.43
CA SER A 103 -15.68 3.31 2.49
C SER A 103 -15.65 4.85 2.37
N TYR A 104 -14.73 5.41 1.58
CA TYR A 104 -14.74 6.82 1.19
C TYR A 104 -15.64 6.99 -0.07
N PRO A 105 -16.44 8.06 -0.17
CA PRO A 105 -16.61 9.13 0.81
C PRO A 105 -17.53 8.73 1.98
N SER A 106 -17.19 9.19 3.18
CA SER A 106 -18.10 9.18 4.33
C SER A 106 -19.25 10.18 4.12
N ASP A 107 -20.26 10.14 4.98
CA ASP A 107 -21.37 11.10 4.88
C ASP A 107 -20.91 12.54 5.12
N GLU A 108 -19.93 12.74 6.01
CA GLU A 108 -19.29 14.05 6.23
C GLU A 108 -18.53 14.53 4.99
N ASP A 109 -17.78 13.65 4.32
CA ASP A 109 -17.07 13.98 3.07
C ASP A 109 -18.05 14.42 1.97
N LYS A 110 -19.20 13.72 1.85
CA LYS A 110 -20.25 14.06 0.89
C LYS A 110 -20.87 15.42 1.20
N VAL A 111 -21.16 15.72 2.47
CA VAL A 111 -21.71 17.01 2.89
C VAL A 111 -20.73 18.14 2.57
N HIS A 112 -19.45 18.01 2.96
CA HIS A 112 -18.43 19.02 2.68
C HIS A 112 -18.22 19.28 1.18
N ALA A 113 -18.28 18.23 0.35
CA ALA A 113 -18.19 18.40 -1.09
C ALA A 113 -19.44 19.10 -1.66
N ALA A 114 -20.64 18.73 -1.18
CA ALA A 114 -21.90 19.33 -1.60
C ALA A 114 -22.01 20.81 -1.23
N GLU A 115 -21.53 21.23 -0.06
CA GLU A 115 -21.49 22.65 0.37
C GLU A 115 -20.65 23.52 -0.58
N ARG A 116 -19.66 22.93 -1.26
CA ARG A 116 -18.84 23.59 -2.28
C ARG A 116 -19.36 23.40 -3.70
N GLY A 117 -20.44 22.64 -3.90
CA GLY A 117 -21.01 22.34 -5.21
C GLY A 117 -20.15 21.39 -6.06
N VAL A 118 -19.35 20.52 -5.43
CA VAL A 118 -18.45 19.57 -6.11
C VAL A 118 -18.74 18.12 -5.72
N SER A 119 -18.31 17.16 -6.54
CA SER A 119 -18.38 15.72 -6.24
C SER A 119 -17.25 15.34 -5.28
N ALA A 120 -17.54 14.59 -4.22
CA ALA A 120 -16.50 13.99 -3.37
C ALA A 120 -15.69 12.90 -4.10
N GLY A 121 -16.22 12.37 -5.20
CA GLY A 121 -15.70 11.23 -5.94
C GLY A 121 -16.02 9.90 -5.24
N PHE A 122 -15.23 8.88 -5.57
CA PHE A 122 -15.29 7.54 -5.01
C PHE A 122 -13.87 6.97 -4.92
N ASP A 123 -13.73 5.84 -4.22
CA ASP A 123 -12.55 4.97 -4.23
C ASP A 123 -12.88 3.57 -4.78
#